data_AF-A0A6M4JAQ5-F1
#
_entry.id   AF-A0A6M4JAQ5-F1
#
_cell.length_a   1.000
_cell.length_b   1.000
_cell.length_c   1.000
_cell.angle_alpha   90.00
_cell.angle_beta   90.00
_cell.angle_gamma   90.00
#
_symmetry.space_group_name_H-M   'P 1'
#
loop_
_entity.id
_entity.type
_entity.pdbx_description
1 polymer ?
#
loop_
_entity_poly.entity_id
_entity_poly.type
_entity_poly.pdbx_seq_one_letter_code
_entity_poly.pdbx_strand_id
1 'polypeptide(L)'
;MTPKQLLSTNWSSTGFLYEFLATFTLVFFTLIWMFIAKLTKKDKNKVYMSFGLTFVTFLMFVIPWSWSHFLSSKSSMPLANPLIVVLQAMLQGIDIKNHSISPIFSGVSYLIGAQIIGGVCAFVLFTPLHFLMKNYFIKHHSEYDAKNILLLRIFQNNEDCNSNVFKFTIKEFIFISLFVTTVPLLGYISQVNFGTNGYDRMIITILVIWFTLYLSAFFGFYGFHLYFSFMNLITSVILTIIVVLKNRNDQKRESMFLLKRSSINFSIILIFTFAIPIIFSLIIFGITNISSSTLNF
;
A
#
# COMPACT_ATOMS: atom_id res chain seq x y z
N MET A 1 3.06 7.05 -20.02
CA MET A 1 4.43 7.61 -19.84
C MET A 1 5.27 6.54 -19.16
N THR A 2 6.58 6.49 -19.40
CA THR A 2 7.44 5.52 -18.69
C THR A 2 7.69 5.98 -17.24
N PRO A 3 8.05 5.08 -16.31
CA PRO A 3 8.44 5.45 -14.95
C PRO A 3 9.51 6.56 -14.92
N LYS A 4 10.54 6.45 -15.78
CA LYS A 4 11.58 7.47 -15.92
C LYS A 4 11.00 8.85 -16.25
N GLN A 5 10.10 8.93 -17.23
CA GLN A 5 9.47 10.20 -17.62
C GLN A 5 8.66 10.82 -16.47
N LEU A 6 7.90 10.02 -15.74
CA LEU A 6 7.11 10.48 -14.60
C LEU A 6 8.02 11.05 -13.49
N LEU A 7 9.14 10.38 -13.23
CA LEU A 7 10.10 10.75 -12.19
C LEU A 7 10.97 11.95 -12.58
N SER A 8 11.26 12.14 -13.87
CA SER A 8 12.07 13.27 -14.36
C SER A 8 11.33 14.61 -14.42
N THR A 9 9.99 14.60 -14.45
CA THR A 9 9.20 15.84 -14.47
C THR A 9 8.73 16.23 -13.08
N ASN A 10 8.71 17.53 -12.76
CA ASN A 10 8.19 18.04 -11.48
C ASN A 10 6.66 17.89 -11.36
N TRP A 11 5.95 17.81 -12.49
CA TRP A 11 4.49 17.66 -12.52
C TRP A 11 4.02 16.95 -13.79
N SER A 12 3.15 15.95 -13.63
CA SER A 12 2.43 15.31 -14.72
C SER A 12 0.99 15.07 -14.29
N SER A 13 0.03 15.74 -14.92
CA SER A 13 -1.40 15.57 -14.59
C SER A 13 -1.89 14.15 -14.85
N THR A 14 -1.37 13.48 -15.89
CA THR A 14 -1.72 12.09 -16.20
C THR A 14 -1.10 11.13 -15.18
N GLY A 15 0.17 11.33 -14.82
CA GLY A 15 0.84 10.57 -13.76
C GLY A 15 0.10 10.70 -12.42
N PHE A 16 -0.21 11.94 -12.03
CA PHE A 16 -0.98 12.25 -10.84
C PHE A 16 -2.34 11.53 -10.84
N LEU A 17 -3.10 11.65 -11.94
CA LEU A 17 -4.43 11.03 -12.04
C LEU A 17 -4.37 9.50 -11.88
N TYR A 18 -3.39 8.83 -12.51
CA TYR A 18 -3.30 7.37 -12.42
C TYR A 18 -2.81 6.88 -11.06
N GLU A 19 -1.87 7.58 -10.41
CA GLU A 19 -1.50 7.29 -9.02
C GLU A 19 -2.68 7.51 -8.06
N PHE A 20 -3.41 8.62 -8.25
CA PHE A 20 -4.63 8.91 -7.51
C PHE A 20 -5.66 7.77 -7.66
N LEU A 21 -5.98 7.37 -8.90
CA LEU A 21 -6.96 6.33 -9.18
C LEU A 21 -6.53 4.96 -8.65
N ALA A 22 -5.24 4.65 -8.72
CA ALA A 22 -4.70 3.41 -8.18
C ALA A 22 -4.92 3.35 -6.67
N THR A 23 -4.41 4.33 -5.92
CA THR A 23 -4.53 4.32 -4.46
C THR A 23 -5.98 4.51 -4.00
N PHE A 24 -6.78 5.30 -4.73
CA PHE A 24 -8.22 5.38 -4.50
C PHE A 24 -8.86 3.99 -4.57
N THR A 25 -8.60 3.24 -5.65
CA THR A 25 -9.13 1.89 -5.86
C THR A 25 -8.67 0.95 -4.75
N LEU A 26 -7.37 0.94 -4.45
CA LEU A 26 -6.78 0.12 -3.39
C LEU A 26 -7.50 0.36 -2.06
N VAL A 27 -7.59 1.62 -1.64
CA VAL A 27 -8.15 1.98 -0.33
C VAL A 27 -9.64 1.72 -0.28
N PHE A 28 -10.39 2.16 -1.29
CA PHE A 28 -11.85 2.04 -1.32
C PHE A 28 -12.29 0.57 -1.24
N PHE A 29 -11.73 -0.28 -2.11
CA PHE A 29 -12.10 -1.70 -2.11
C PHE A 29 -11.50 -2.46 -0.92
N THR A 30 -10.36 -2.04 -0.35
CA THR A 30 -9.87 -2.60 0.92
C THR A 30 -10.87 -2.34 2.04
N LEU A 31 -11.44 -1.13 2.13
CA LEU A 31 -12.42 -0.79 3.15
C LEU A 31 -13.72 -1.56 3.00
N ILE A 32 -14.21 -1.71 1.77
CA ILE A 32 -15.36 -2.56 1.46
C ILE A 32 -15.07 -4.01 1.86
N TRP A 33 -13.91 -4.55 1.48
CA TRP A 33 -13.54 -5.92 1.81
C TRP A 33 -13.45 -6.14 3.32
N MET A 34 -12.80 -5.23 4.05
CA MET A 34 -12.71 -5.27 5.52
C MET A 34 -14.09 -5.21 6.17
N PHE A 35 -15.01 -4.38 5.64
CA PHE A 35 -16.38 -4.32 6.13
C PHE A 35 -17.10 -5.65 5.92
N ILE A 36 -17.04 -6.23 4.73
CA ILE A 36 -17.65 -7.53 4.41
C ILE A 36 -17.03 -8.65 5.25
N ALA A 37 -15.71 -8.64 5.45
CA ALA A 37 -15.01 -9.62 6.26
C ALA A 37 -15.49 -9.58 7.72
N LYS A 38 -15.64 -8.39 8.31
CA LYS A 38 -16.20 -8.22 9.66
C LYS A 38 -17.67 -8.61 9.73
N LEU A 39 -18.46 -8.24 8.72
CA LEU A 39 -19.87 -8.61 8.61
C LEU A 39 -20.07 -10.13 8.61
N THR A 40 -19.23 -10.84 7.86
CA THR A 40 -19.26 -12.30 7.71
C THR A 40 -18.43 -13.06 8.76
N LYS A 41 -17.80 -12.37 9.73
CA LYS A 41 -16.89 -12.94 10.74
C LYS A 41 -15.71 -13.72 10.14
N LYS A 42 -15.26 -13.32 8.96
CA LYS A 42 -14.10 -13.89 8.24
C LYS A 42 -12.84 -13.02 8.34
N ASP A 43 -12.87 -11.94 9.12
CA ASP A 43 -11.75 -11.02 9.35
C ASP A 43 -10.51 -11.70 9.95
N LYS A 44 -10.69 -12.81 10.68
CA LYS A 44 -9.58 -13.64 11.20
C LYS A 44 -9.13 -14.76 10.25
N ASN A 45 -9.88 -15.02 9.18
CA ASN A 45 -9.54 -16.07 8.22
C ASN A 45 -8.44 -15.55 7.29
N LYS A 46 -7.22 -16.03 7.50
CA LYS A 46 -6.02 -15.62 6.75
C LYS A 46 -6.16 -15.83 5.25
N VAL A 47 -6.70 -16.97 4.81
CA VAL A 47 -6.92 -17.25 3.38
C VAL A 47 -7.90 -16.26 2.78
N TYR A 48 -9.03 -16.02 3.47
CA TYR A 48 -10.06 -15.08 3.02
C TYR A 48 -9.53 -13.65 2.93
N MET A 49 -8.79 -13.20 3.95
CA MET A 49 -8.21 -11.87 4.00
C MET A 49 -7.13 -11.68 2.94
N SER A 50 -6.18 -12.60 2.82
CA SER A 50 -5.10 -12.51 1.83
C SER A 50 -5.64 -12.58 0.40
N PHE A 51 -6.64 -13.43 0.12
CA PHE A 51 -7.29 -13.49 -1.19
C PHE A 51 -7.97 -12.16 -1.53
N GLY A 52 -8.76 -11.62 -0.61
CA GLY A 52 -9.42 -10.34 -0.79
C GLY A 52 -8.48 -9.19 -1.05
N LEU A 53 -7.47 -9.03 -0.18
CA LEU A 53 -6.47 -7.97 -0.33
C LEU A 53 -5.69 -8.10 -1.65
N THR A 54 -5.36 -9.33 -2.06
CA THR A 54 -4.75 -9.59 -3.37
C THR A 54 -5.66 -9.17 -4.51
N PHE A 55 -6.93 -9.52 -4.45
CA PHE A 55 -7.92 -9.12 -5.46
C PHE A 55 -8.05 -7.59 -5.54
N VAL A 56 -8.03 -6.91 -4.40
CA VAL A 56 -8.02 -5.44 -4.35
C VAL A 56 -6.73 -4.87 -4.96
N THR A 57 -5.56 -5.45 -4.68
CA THR A 57 -4.30 -5.05 -5.31
C THR A 57 -4.31 -5.30 -6.82
N PHE A 58 -4.97 -6.36 -7.29
CA PHE A 58 -5.19 -6.57 -8.72
C PHE A 58 -6.05 -5.45 -9.33
N LEU A 59 -7.17 -5.10 -8.71
CA LEU A 59 -8.03 -4.00 -9.15
C LEU A 59 -7.28 -2.65 -9.18
N MET A 60 -6.41 -2.41 -8.20
CA MET A 60 -5.55 -1.20 -8.14
C MET A 60 -4.71 -1.03 -9.40
N PHE A 61 -4.25 -2.10 -10.05
CA PHE A 61 -3.51 -2.01 -11.31
C PHE A 61 -4.42 -2.03 -12.53
N VAL A 62 -5.42 -2.91 -12.56
CA VAL A 62 -6.27 -3.13 -13.73
C VAL A 62 -7.22 -1.96 -14.02
N ILE A 63 -7.81 -1.35 -12.99
CA ILE A 63 -8.76 -0.25 -13.21
C ILE A 63 -8.06 0.98 -13.81
N PRO A 64 -6.96 1.50 -13.24
CA PRO A 64 -6.23 2.62 -13.86
C PRO A 64 -5.67 2.26 -15.23
N TRP A 65 -5.17 1.03 -15.43
CA TRP A 65 -4.69 0.57 -16.73
C TRP A 65 -5.81 0.58 -17.78
N SER A 66 -6.97 0.00 -17.46
CA SER A 66 -8.14 -0.03 -18.35
C SER A 66 -8.60 1.40 -18.68
N TRP A 67 -8.71 2.26 -17.68
CA TRP A 67 -9.05 3.67 -17.88
C TRP A 67 -8.01 4.42 -18.72
N SER A 68 -6.72 4.09 -18.60
CA SER A 68 -5.68 4.70 -19.43
C SER A 68 -5.86 4.37 -20.92
N HIS A 69 -6.30 3.15 -21.24
CA HIS A 69 -6.61 2.75 -22.61
C HIS A 69 -7.80 3.53 -23.18
N PHE A 70 -8.85 3.76 -22.38
CA PHE A 70 -10.03 4.49 -22.85
C PHE A 70 -9.83 6.01 -22.92
N LEU A 71 -9.09 6.61 -21.98
CA LEU A 71 -9.05 8.06 -21.82
C LEU A 71 -7.85 8.74 -22.46
N SER A 72 -6.70 8.07 -22.61
CA SER A 72 -5.45 8.76 -23.00
C SER A 72 -4.73 8.17 -24.20
N SER A 73 -5.27 7.13 -24.84
CA SER A 73 -4.67 6.41 -25.99
C SER A 73 -3.26 5.85 -25.76
N LYS A 74 -2.70 6.05 -24.56
CA LYS A 74 -1.37 5.61 -24.14
C LYS A 74 -1.52 4.85 -22.83
N SER A 75 -1.19 3.56 -22.87
CA SER A 75 -1.13 2.75 -21.66
C SER A 75 -0.19 3.40 -20.65
N SER A 76 -0.68 3.66 -19.45
CA SER A 76 0.11 4.14 -18.33
C SER A 76 -0.14 3.22 -17.15
N MET A 77 0.93 2.61 -16.64
CA MET A 77 0.86 1.78 -15.45
C MET A 77 1.28 2.62 -14.25
N PRO A 78 0.41 2.79 -13.23
CA PRO A 78 0.78 3.50 -12.02
C PRO A 78 1.84 2.72 -11.24
N LEU A 79 2.74 3.43 -10.56
CA LEU A 79 3.66 2.86 -9.58
C LEU A 79 2.90 2.43 -8.31
N ALA A 80 1.82 3.13 -7.98
CA ALA A 80 0.75 2.76 -7.03
C ALA A 80 1.17 2.47 -5.58
N ASN A 81 2.46 2.60 -5.26
CA ASN A 81 3.00 2.38 -3.93
C ASN A 81 4.24 3.27 -3.71
N PRO A 82 4.35 4.00 -2.58
CA PRO A 82 5.50 4.84 -2.29
C PRO A 82 6.84 4.08 -2.31
N LEU A 83 6.86 2.81 -1.88
CA LEU A 83 8.05 1.96 -1.94
C LEU A 83 8.57 1.83 -3.38
N ILE A 84 7.66 1.64 -4.32
CA ILE A 84 7.97 1.49 -5.75
C ILE A 84 8.40 2.82 -6.33
N VAL A 85 7.74 3.93 -5.96
CA VAL A 85 8.11 5.29 -6.40
C VAL A 85 9.56 5.61 -6.01
N VAL A 86 9.93 5.38 -4.75
CA VAL A 86 11.30 5.65 -4.25
C VAL A 86 12.30 4.70 -4.90
N LEU A 87 11.99 3.41 -5.02
CA LEU A 87 12.87 2.45 -5.67
C LEU A 87 13.15 2.85 -7.13
N GLN A 88 12.10 3.18 -7.88
CA GLN A 88 12.20 3.57 -9.28
C GLN A 88 12.95 4.89 -9.44
N ALA A 89 12.78 5.86 -8.53
CA ALA A 89 13.56 7.09 -8.51
C ALA A 89 15.07 6.83 -8.43
N MET A 90 15.47 5.82 -7.65
CA MET A 90 16.87 5.40 -7.55
C MET A 90 17.33 4.61 -8.78
N LEU A 91 16.61 3.54 -9.14
CA LEU A 91 17.01 2.62 -10.21
C LEU A 91 17.10 3.31 -11.58
N GLN A 92 16.14 4.19 -11.91
CA GLN A 92 16.11 4.93 -13.17
C GLN A 92 17.23 5.99 -13.28
N GLY A 93 17.86 6.32 -12.15
CA GLY A 93 19.02 7.21 -12.05
C GLY A 93 20.37 6.51 -12.11
N ILE A 94 20.41 5.18 -12.22
CA ILE A 94 21.65 4.43 -12.36
C ILE A 94 22.15 4.53 -13.80
N ASP A 95 23.36 5.08 -13.97
CA ASP A 95 24.09 5.04 -15.24
C ASP A 95 25.13 3.94 -15.19
N ILE A 96 24.81 2.81 -15.83
CA ILE A 96 25.66 1.63 -15.89
C ILE A 96 26.94 1.90 -16.68
N LYS A 97 26.91 2.78 -17.69
CA LYS A 97 28.09 3.05 -18.54
C LYS A 97 29.13 3.88 -17.80
N ASN A 98 28.67 4.85 -17.02
CA ASN A 98 29.53 5.76 -16.27
C ASN A 98 29.74 5.35 -14.80
N HIS A 99 29.22 4.17 -14.39
CA HIS A 99 29.23 3.69 -13.01
C HIS A 99 28.82 4.77 -12.00
N SER A 100 27.76 5.51 -12.32
CA SER A 100 27.30 6.63 -11.49
C SER A 100 25.84 6.45 -11.09
N ILE A 101 25.48 7.05 -9.96
CA ILE A 101 24.11 7.11 -9.48
C ILE A 101 23.71 8.58 -9.43
N SER A 102 22.71 8.94 -10.22
CA SER A 102 22.05 10.24 -10.18
C SER A 102 20.54 10.03 -10.02
N PRO A 103 20.06 9.83 -8.77
CA PRO A 103 18.66 9.55 -8.51
C PRO A 103 17.73 10.65 -9.03
N ILE A 104 16.56 10.27 -9.54
CA ILE A 104 15.60 11.17 -10.17
C ILE A 104 14.41 11.40 -9.24
N PHE A 105 14.53 12.39 -8.35
CA PHE A 105 13.51 12.68 -7.34
C PHE A 105 12.46 13.74 -7.73
N SER A 106 12.61 14.38 -8.89
CA SER A 106 11.76 15.49 -9.34
C SER A 106 10.25 15.18 -9.27
N GLY A 107 9.86 13.96 -9.67
CA GLY A 107 8.47 13.54 -9.67
C GLY A 107 7.96 12.86 -8.40
N VAL A 108 8.84 12.57 -7.43
CA VAL A 108 8.48 11.74 -6.27
C VAL A 108 7.42 12.41 -5.39
N SER A 109 7.50 13.73 -5.21
CA SER A 109 6.57 14.49 -4.37
C SER A 109 5.13 14.45 -4.90
N TYR A 110 4.92 14.71 -6.20
CA TYR A 110 3.57 14.73 -6.76
C TYR A 110 2.97 13.31 -6.90
N LEU A 111 3.80 12.29 -7.14
CA LEU A 111 3.34 10.90 -7.21
C LEU A 111 2.90 10.41 -5.82
N ILE A 112 3.72 10.59 -4.77
CA ILE A 112 3.33 10.23 -3.40
C ILE A 112 2.14 11.10 -2.94
N GLY A 113 2.13 12.39 -3.29
CA GLY A 113 1.00 13.28 -3.00
C GLY A 113 -0.30 12.79 -3.61
N ALA A 114 -0.29 12.36 -4.88
CA ALA A 114 -1.44 11.77 -5.55
C ALA A 114 -1.97 10.52 -4.84
N GLN A 115 -1.08 9.64 -4.39
CA GLN A 115 -1.44 8.42 -3.65
C GLN A 115 -2.12 8.77 -2.32
N ILE A 116 -1.56 9.72 -1.55
CA ILE A 116 -2.15 10.17 -0.28
C ILE A 116 -3.55 10.77 -0.52
N ILE A 117 -3.67 11.69 -1.50
CA ILE A 117 -4.94 12.35 -1.82
C ILE A 117 -5.97 11.32 -2.31
N GLY A 118 -5.58 10.39 -3.18
CA GLY A 118 -6.43 9.30 -3.67
C GLY A 118 -6.97 8.43 -2.54
N GLY A 119 -6.11 8.06 -1.59
CA GLY A 119 -6.54 7.32 -0.41
C GLY A 119 -7.52 8.13 0.45
N VAL A 120 -7.22 9.40 0.75
CA VAL A 120 -8.11 10.25 1.56
C VAL A 120 -9.48 10.39 0.90
N CYS A 121 -9.54 10.64 -0.41
CA CYS A 121 -10.79 10.70 -1.17
C CYS A 121 -11.57 9.38 -1.10
N ALA A 122 -10.90 8.23 -1.20
CA ALA A 122 -11.53 6.92 -1.05
C ALA A 122 -12.14 6.72 0.34
N PHE A 123 -11.44 7.13 1.40
CA PHE A 123 -11.96 7.06 2.77
C PHE A 123 -13.17 7.98 2.99
N VAL A 124 -13.10 9.22 2.47
CA VAL A 124 -14.22 10.17 2.53
C VAL A 124 -15.44 9.61 1.82
N LEU A 125 -15.28 9.03 0.63
CA LEU A 125 -16.39 8.43 -0.12
C LEU A 125 -16.93 7.15 0.55
N PHE A 126 -16.05 6.33 1.12
CA PHE A 126 -16.44 5.12 1.83
C PHE A 126 -17.23 5.43 3.12
N THR A 127 -17.00 6.57 3.76
CA THR A 127 -17.66 6.94 5.03
C THR A 127 -19.19 6.94 4.96
N PRO A 128 -19.87 7.67 4.05
CA PRO A 128 -21.33 7.60 3.91
C PRO A 128 -21.79 6.21 3.47
N LEU A 129 -21.05 5.56 2.57
CA LEU A 129 -21.37 4.20 2.10
C LEU A 129 -21.37 3.19 3.26
N HIS A 130 -20.41 3.29 4.17
CA HIS A 130 -20.33 2.46 5.37
C HIS A 130 -21.59 2.60 6.23
N PHE A 131 -22.07 3.82 6.46
CA PHE A 131 -23.29 4.05 7.22
C PHE A 131 -24.54 3.51 6.51
N LEU A 132 -24.63 3.69 5.19
CA LEU A 132 -25.73 3.14 4.38
C LEU A 132 -25.75 1.60 4.43
N MET A 133 -24.61 0.96 4.17
CA MET A 133 -24.46 -0.49 4.24
C MET A 133 -24.78 -1.00 5.64
N LYS A 134 -24.22 -0.38 6.68
CA LYS A 134 -24.48 -0.75 8.08
C LYS A 134 -25.96 -0.70 8.40
N ASN A 135 -26.65 0.39 8.05
CA ASN A 135 -28.08 0.54 8.32
C ASN A 135 -28.92 -0.47 7.55
N TYR A 136 -28.57 -0.75 6.29
CA TYR A 136 -29.23 -1.76 5.48
C TYR A 136 -29.15 -3.16 6.13
N PHE A 137 -27.95 -3.60 6.52
CA PHE A 137 -27.78 -4.92 7.15
C PHE A 137 -28.43 -5.01 8.52
N ILE A 138 -28.40 -3.95 9.34
CA ILE A 138 -29.12 -3.92 10.63
C ILE A 138 -30.63 -4.12 10.43
N LYS A 139 -31.20 -3.54 9.37
CA LYS A 139 -32.65 -3.57 9.13
C LYS A 139 -33.12 -4.88 8.49
N HIS A 140 -32.32 -5.45 7.60
CA HIS A 140 -32.76 -6.55 6.72
C HIS A 140 -32.13 -7.91 7.05
N HIS A 141 -31.04 -7.97 7.82
CA HIS A 141 -30.33 -9.21 8.10
C HIS A 141 -29.83 -9.28 9.56
N SER A 142 -30.70 -9.78 10.45
CA SER A 142 -30.41 -9.91 11.89
C SER A 142 -29.28 -10.90 12.22
N GLU A 143 -28.94 -11.77 11.28
CA GLU A 143 -27.86 -12.77 11.40
C GLU A 143 -26.45 -12.16 11.36
N TYR A 144 -26.29 -10.96 10.78
CA TYR A 144 -24.99 -10.29 10.69
C TYR A 144 -24.78 -9.31 11.85
N ASP A 145 -23.57 -9.29 12.40
CA ASP A 145 -23.20 -8.39 13.50
C ASP A 145 -22.81 -6.99 13.01
N ALA A 146 -23.68 -6.37 12.21
CA ALA A 146 -23.44 -5.05 11.63
C ALA A 146 -23.38 -3.93 12.68
N LYS A 147 -24.06 -4.10 13.83
CA LYS A 147 -24.12 -3.08 14.90
C LYS A 147 -22.74 -2.79 15.49
N ASN A 148 -21.92 -3.83 15.69
CA ASN A 148 -20.61 -3.74 16.34
C ASN A 148 -19.49 -3.25 15.42
N ILE A 149 -19.74 -3.16 14.11
CA ILE A 149 -18.74 -2.67 13.15
C ILE A 149 -18.74 -1.13 13.19
N LEU A 150 -17.68 -0.57 13.80
CA LEU A 150 -17.43 0.87 13.85
C LEU A 150 -16.43 1.27 12.77
N LEU A 151 -16.70 2.35 12.03
CA LEU A 151 -15.82 2.92 11.01
C LEU A 151 -14.37 3.08 11.51
N LEU A 152 -14.20 3.71 12.68
CA LEU A 152 -12.89 3.96 13.29
C LEU A 152 -12.14 2.66 13.67
N ARG A 153 -12.86 1.56 13.84
CA ARG A 153 -12.27 0.24 14.15
C ARG A 153 -11.97 -0.57 12.90
N ILE A 154 -12.30 -0.10 11.69
CA ILE A 154 -11.99 -0.83 10.45
C ILE A 154 -10.48 -0.94 10.25
N PHE A 155 -9.72 0.12 10.58
CA PHE A 155 -8.26 0.16 10.49
C PHE A 155 -7.53 -0.40 11.71
N GLN A 156 -8.23 -0.64 12.82
CA GLN A 156 -7.62 -1.16 14.03
C GLN A 156 -7.37 -2.66 13.86
N ASN A 157 -6.11 -3.03 13.86
CA ASN A 157 -5.66 -4.41 13.85
C ASN A 157 -5.39 -4.83 15.30
N ASN A 158 -6.26 -5.66 15.87
CA ASN A 158 -6.21 -6.00 17.29
C ASN A 158 -4.96 -6.83 17.65
N GLU A 159 -4.40 -7.58 16.68
CA GLU A 159 -3.20 -8.39 16.88
C GLU A 159 -1.92 -7.53 16.99
N ASP A 160 -1.85 -6.42 16.26
CA ASP A 160 -0.69 -5.52 16.30
C ASP A 160 -0.60 -4.71 17.59
N CYS A 161 -1.74 -4.40 18.23
CA CYS A 161 -1.82 -3.58 19.44
C CYS A 161 -1.14 -4.24 20.65
N ASN A 162 -1.08 -5.57 20.68
CA ASN A 162 -0.45 -6.34 21.77
C ASN A 162 0.97 -6.83 21.42
N SER A 163 1.44 -6.61 20.19
CA SER A 163 2.76 -7.06 19.75
C SER A 163 3.87 -6.17 20.35
N ASN A 164 5.01 -6.75 20.74
CA ASN A 164 6.18 -5.95 21.12
C ASN A 164 6.64 -5.09 19.92
N VAL A 165 7.00 -3.81 20.14
CA VAL A 165 7.50 -2.90 19.08
C VAL A 165 8.64 -3.56 18.31
N PHE A 166 9.56 -4.25 19.00
CA PHE A 166 10.65 -4.95 18.35
C PHE A 166 10.19 -6.05 17.37
N LYS A 167 9.19 -6.85 17.77
CA LYS A 167 8.61 -7.89 16.90
C LYS A 167 7.93 -7.25 15.68
N PHE A 168 7.23 -6.13 15.88
CA PHE A 168 6.63 -5.36 14.80
C PHE A 168 7.70 -4.84 13.83
N THR A 169 8.79 -4.23 14.33
CA THR A 169 9.90 -3.74 13.50
C THR A 169 10.53 -4.85 12.65
N ILE A 170 10.83 -6.01 13.24
CA ILE A 170 11.41 -7.15 12.49
C ILE A 170 10.44 -7.63 11.40
N LYS A 171 9.16 -7.78 11.76
CA LYS A 171 8.11 -8.19 10.80
C LYS A 171 8.06 -7.24 9.61
N GLU A 172 7.92 -5.94 9.87
CA GLU A 172 7.84 -4.92 8.82
C GLU A 172 9.10 -4.93 7.95
N PHE A 173 10.28 -5.02 8.56
CA PHE A 173 11.54 -5.08 7.83
C PHE A 173 11.59 -6.27 6.86
N ILE A 174 11.25 -7.48 7.32
CA ILE A 174 11.27 -8.70 6.51
C ILE A 174 10.29 -8.59 5.34
N PHE A 175 9.03 -8.26 5.60
CA PHE A 175 8.00 -8.27 4.54
C PHE A 175 8.13 -7.10 3.57
N ILE A 176 8.53 -5.91 4.03
CA ILE A 176 8.79 -4.78 3.14
C ILE A 176 10.04 -5.08 2.28
N SER A 177 11.10 -5.66 2.86
CA SER A 177 12.28 -6.06 2.08
C SER A 177 11.93 -7.12 1.04
N LEU A 178 11.16 -8.14 1.42
CA LEU A 178 10.66 -9.16 0.49
C LEU A 178 9.84 -8.54 -0.65
N PHE A 179 8.94 -7.61 -0.33
CA PHE A 179 8.15 -6.91 -1.34
C PHE A 179 9.02 -6.08 -2.30
N VAL A 180 9.92 -5.25 -1.77
CA VAL A 180 10.80 -4.36 -2.56
C VAL A 180 11.74 -5.15 -3.48
N THR A 181 12.21 -6.31 -3.03
CA THR A 181 13.12 -7.16 -3.81
C THR A 181 12.40 -8.01 -4.86
N THR A 182 11.17 -8.41 -4.61
CA THR A 182 10.46 -9.32 -5.52
C THR A 182 9.58 -8.56 -6.50
N VAL A 183 8.60 -7.81 -6.01
CA VAL A 183 7.51 -7.27 -6.83
C VAL A 183 7.99 -6.27 -7.89
N PRO A 184 8.77 -5.22 -7.55
CA PRO A 184 9.21 -4.25 -8.55
C PRO A 184 10.16 -4.85 -9.60
N LEU A 185 10.96 -5.84 -9.22
CA LEU A 185 11.95 -6.45 -10.10
C LEU A 185 11.33 -7.37 -11.16
N LEU A 186 10.13 -7.90 -10.91
CA LEU A 186 9.37 -8.66 -11.92
C LEU A 186 9.08 -7.83 -13.18
N GLY A 187 8.99 -6.51 -13.04
CA GLY A 187 8.83 -5.59 -14.17
C GLY A 187 10.00 -5.63 -15.16
N TYR A 188 11.20 -6.00 -14.69
CA TYR A 188 12.44 -6.03 -15.47
C TYR A 188 12.78 -7.40 -16.08
N ILE A 189 11.91 -8.42 -15.91
CA ILE A 189 12.09 -9.71 -16.58
C ILE A 189 12.13 -9.48 -18.10
N SER A 190 13.18 -9.94 -18.78
CA SER A 190 13.34 -9.75 -20.22
C SER A 190 12.29 -10.53 -21.01
N GLN A 191 11.46 -9.82 -21.79
CA GLN A 191 10.51 -10.44 -22.72
C GLN A 191 11.23 -11.29 -23.78
N VAL A 192 12.39 -10.81 -24.25
CA VAL A 192 13.16 -11.48 -25.31
C VAL A 192 13.73 -12.80 -24.82
N ASN A 193 14.24 -12.84 -23.58
CA ASN A 193 14.92 -14.02 -23.06
C ASN A 193 13.96 -15.08 -22.48
N PHE A 194 12.81 -14.64 -21.94
CA PHE A 194 11.88 -15.53 -21.24
C PHE A 194 10.53 -15.71 -21.96
N GLY A 195 10.33 -15.07 -23.13
CA GLY A 195 9.07 -15.15 -23.86
C GLY A 195 7.87 -14.55 -23.13
N THR A 196 8.09 -13.75 -22.08
CA THR A 196 7.03 -13.20 -21.23
C THR A 196 6.43 -11.93 -21.81
N ASN A 197 5.10 -11.85 -21.84
CA ASN A 197 4.38 -10.63 -22.16
C ASN A 197 4.00 -9.85 -20.89
N GLY A 198 3.38 -8.67 -21.03
CA GLY A 198 2.95 -7.85 -19.89
C GLY A 198 1.89 -8.50 -18.99
N TYR A 199 1.04 -9.35 -19.57
CA TYR A 199 0.02 -10.11 -18.83
C TYR A 199 0.65 -11.20 -17.96
N ASP A 200 1.64 -11.93 -18.48
CA ASP A 200 2.38 -12.95 -17.72
C ASP A 200 3.09 -12.33 -16.51
N ARG A 201 3.75 -11.19 -16.70
CA ARG A 201 4.41 -10.45 -15.61
C ARG A 201 3.40 -10.00 -14.55
N MET A 202 2.21 -9.55 -14.98
CA MET A 202 1.14 -9.17 -14.06
C MET A 202 0.65 -10.37 -13.24
N ILE A 203 0.41 -11.54 -13.86
CA ILE A 203 0.01 -12.77 -13.14
C ILE A 203 1.07 -13.15 -12.10
N ILE A 204 2.35 -13.21 -12.50
CA ILE A 204 3.44 -13.56 -11.59
C ILE A 204 3.50 -12.55 -10.43
N THR A 205 3.34 -11.26 -10.73
CA THR A 205 3.30 -10.19 -9.72
C THR A 205 2.18 -10.41 -8.71
N ILE A 206 0.96 -10.71 -9.16
CA ILE A 206 -0.19 -10.96 -8.30
C ILE A 206 0.03 -12.21 -7.45
N LEU A 207 0.60 -13.28 -8.01
CA LEU A 207 0.93 -14.50 -7.27
C LEU A 207 1.95 -14.25 -6.16
N VAL A 208 3.00 -13.47 -6.44
CA VAL A 208 4.01 -13.09 -5.45
C VAL A 208 3.41 -12.19 -4.37
N ILE A 209 2.56 -11.24 -4.74
CA ILE A 209 1.81 -10.39 -3.79
C ILE A 209 0.90 -11.26 -2.91
N TRP A 210 0.16 -12.20 -3.50
CA TRP A 210 -0.70 -13.12 -2.75
C TRP A 210 0.09 -13.95 -1.75
N PHE A 211 1.20 -14.54 -2.18
CA PHE A 211 2.08 -15.33 -1.31
C PHE A 211 2.62 -14.48 -0.15
N THR A 212 3.07 -13.26 -0.44
CA THR A 212 3.59 -12.32 0.57
C THR A 212 2.52 -11.88 1.56
N LEU A 213 1.30 -11.56 1.06
CA LEU A 213 0.15 -11.22 1.89
C LEU A 213 -0.35 -12.43 2.71
N TYR A 214 -0.26 -13.63 2.16
CA TYR A 214 -0.63 -14.86 2.87
C TYR A 214 0.34 -15.15 4.02
N LEU A 215 1.65 -15.11 3.77
CA LEU A 215 2.65 -15.31 4.83
C LEU A 215 2.55 -14.23 5.91
N SER A 216 2.40 -12.96 5.50
CA SER A 216 2.29 -11.86 6.47
C SER A 216 1.01 -11.89 7.30
N ALA A 217 -0.08 -12.50 6.79
CA ALA A 217 -1.31 -12.69 7.55
C ALA A 217 -1.11 -13.49 8.85
N PHE A 218 -0.07 -14.34 8.94
CA PHE A 218 0.27 -15.05 10.19
C PHE A 218 0.89 -14.14 11.25
N PHE A 219 1.31 -12.93 10.87
CA PHE A 219 1.94 -11.93 11.73
C PHE A 219 1.10 -10.64 11.82
N GLY A 220 -0.18 -10.70 11.47
CA GLY A 220 -1.08 -9.54 11.49
C GLY A 220 -0.96 -8.63 10.27
N PHE A 221 -0.54 -9.14 9.11
CA PHE A 221 -0.20 -8.36 7.91
C PHE A 221 0.94 -7.35 8.14
N TYR A 222 1.54 -6.86 7.07
CA TYR A 222 2.53 -5.78 7.14
C TYR A 222 1.96 -4.50 6.53
N GLY A 223 2.64 -3.38 6.72
CA GLY A 223 2.31 -2.09 6.12
C GLY A 223 2.51 -2.05 4.61
N PHE A 224 1.73 -2.85 3.85
CA PHE A 224 1.81 -2.98 2.40
C PHE A 224 1.86 -1.63 1.67
N HIS A 225 1.09 -0.66 2.18
CA HIS A 225 1.05 0.70 1.67
C HIS A 225 1.05 1.69 2.85
N LEU A 226 1.89 2.73 2.78
CA LEU A 226 2.05 3.76 3.82
C LEU A 226 0.72 4.37 4.29
N TYR A 227 -0.22 4.52 3.34
CA TYR A 227 -1.56 5.06 3.58
C TYR A 227 -2.32 4.35 4.72
N PHE A 228 -2.25 3.02 4.83
CA PHE A 228 -3.01 2.30 5.85
C PHE A 228 -2.51 2.65 7.27
N SER A 229 -1.19 2.77 7.45
CA SER A 229 -0.59 3.20 8.70
C SER A 229 -0.89 4.66 9.02
N PHE A 230 -0.91 5.51 7.99
CA PHE A 230 -1.33 6.90 8.12
C PHE A 230 -2.78 7.03 8.60
N MET A 231 -3.70 6.23 8.03
CA MET A 231 -5.10 6.21 8.46
C MET A 231 -5.30 5.63 9.86
N ASN A 232 -4.53 4.61 10.24
CA ASN A 232 -4.58 4.10 11.61
C ASN A 232 -4.13 5.17 12.62
N LEU A 233 -3.13 5.99 12.28
CA LEU A 233 -2.73 7.15 13.07
C LEU A 233 -3.85 8.20 13.16
N ILE A 234 -4.42 8.62 12.02
CA ILE A 234 -5.52 9.59 11.99
C ILE A 234 -6.71 9.11 12.83
N THR A 235 -7.14 7.87 12.66
CA THR A 235 -8.29 7.32 13.41
C THR A 235 -7.99 7.22 14.91
N SER A 236 -6.76 6.92 15.30
CA SER A 236 -6.32 6.94 16.71
C SER A 236 -6.31 8.36 17.30
N VAL A 237 -5.91 9.37 16.51
CA VAL A 237 -6.00 10.79 16.90
C VAL A 237 -7.46 11.20 17.10
N ILE A 238 -8.33 10.92 16.12
CA ILE A 238 -9.76 11.24 16.20
C ILE A 238 -10.41 10.57 17.42
N LEU A 239 -10.12 9.28 17.65
CA LEU A 239 -10.64 8.54 18.81
C LEU A 239 -10.21 9.20 20.13
N THR A 240 -8.94 9.58 20.24
CA THR A 240 -8.40 10.24 21.43
C THR A 240 -9.06 11.59 21.66
N ILE A 241 -9.23 12.40 20.61
CA ILE A 241 -9.94 13.68 20.69
C ILE A 241 -11.38 13.47 21.19
N ILE A 242 -12.12 12.51 20.65
CA ILE A 242 -13.50 12.21 21.07
C ILE A 242 -13.55 11.79 22.54
N VAL A 243 -12.62 10.94 23.00
CA VAL A 243 -12.55 10.48 24.40
C VAL A 243 -12.25 11.64 25.35
N VAL A 244 -11.32 12.51 24.99
CA VAL A 244 -10.96 13.71 25.77
C VAL A 244 -12.13 14.69 25.83
N LEU A 245 -12.79 14.99 24.71
CA LEU A 245 -13.94 15.89 24.66
C LEU A 245 -15.16 15.36 25.44
N LYS A 246 -15.34 14.03 25.49
CA LYS A 246 -16.45 13.39 26.22
C LYS A 246 -16.13 13.13 27.70
N ASN A 247 -15.00 13.59 28.23
CA ASN A 247 -14.56 13.38 29.62
C ASN A 247 -14.64 11.91 30.10
N ARG A 248 -14.35 10.95 29.20
CA ARG A 248 -14.38 9.52 29.53
C ARG A 248 -13.05 9.09 30.14
N ASN A 249 -12.81 9.44 31.40
CA ASN A 249 -11.54 9.18 32.09
C ASN A 249 -11.11 7.71 32.04
N ASP A 250 -12.05 6.77 32.15
CA ASP A 250 -11.77 5.33 32.10
C ASP A 250 -11.19 4.88 30.76
N GLN A 251 -11.55 5.56 29.66
CA GLN A 251 -11.11 5.23 28.30
C GLN A 251 -9.88 6.05 27.85
N LYS A 252 -9.51 7.08 28.61
CA LYS A 252 -8.44 8.03 28.24
C LYS A 252 -7.07 7.37 28.20
N ARG A 253 -6.77 6.46 29.14
CA ARG A 253 -5.49 5.74 29.18
C ARG A 253 -5.33 4.81 27.97
N GLU A 254 -6.39 4.09 27.62
CA GLU A 254 -6.42 3.18 26.47
C GLU A 254 -6.27 3.95 25.15
N SER A 255 -7.02 5.05 24.95
CA SER A 255 -6.91 5.85 23.73
C SER A 255 -5.53 6.47 23.55
N MET A 256 -4.91 6.97 24.63
CA MET A 256 -3.55 7.52 24.59
C MET A 256 -2.49 6.44 24.28
N PHE A 257 -2.67 5.22 24.80
CA PHE A 257 -1.81 4.10 24.48
C PHE A 257 -1.91 3.74 22.98
N LEU A 258 -3.13 3.66 22.44
CA LEU A 258 -3.37 3.42 21.02
C LEU A 258 -2.72 4.50 20.15
N LEU A 259 -2.88 5.78 20.51
CA LEU A 259 -2.26 6.89 19.79
C LEU A 259 -0.74 6.77 19.78
N LYS A 260 -0.11 6.57 20.95
CA LYS A 260 1.34 6.39 21.04
C LYS A 260 1.81 5.22 20.18
N ARG A 261 1.07 4.11 20.20
CA ARG A 261 1.44 2.92 19.43
C ARG A 261 1.31 3.14 17.93
N SER A 262 0.20 3.72 17.47
CA SER A 262 -0.02 4.06 16.07
C SER A 262 1.04 5.04 15.56
N SER A 263 1.46 6.03 16.36
CA SER A 263 2.56 6.94 16.00
C SER A 263 3.88 6.22 15.81
N ILE A 264 4.25 5.31 16.74
CA ILE A 264 5.49 4.52 16.62
C ILE A 264 5.45 3.63 15.39
N ASN A 265 4.35 2.89 15.19
CA ASN A 265 4.19 2.01 14.03
C ASN A 265 4.25 2.80 12.71
N PHE A 266 3.61 3.96 12.66
CA PHE A 266 3.66 4.84 11.48
C PHE A 266 5.08 5.34 11.21
N SER A 267 5.81 5.80 12.23
CA SER A 267 7.20 6.24 12.07
C SER A 267 8.11 5.12 11.56
N ILE A 268 7.97 3.89 12.07
CA ILE A 268 8.74 2.73 11.60
C ILE A 268 8.46 2.47 10.12
N ILE A 269 7.18 2.39 9.74
CA ILE A 269 6.79 2.12 8.35
C ILE A 269 7.22 3.26 7.43
N LEU A 270 7.12 4.52 7.87
CA LEU A 270 7.60 5.67 7.12
C LEU A 270 9.10 5.57 6.85
N ILE A 271 9.91 5.29 7.88
CA ILE A 271 11.36 5.11 7.73
C ILE A 271 11.65 3.97 6.76
N PHE A 272 11.02 2.82 6.92
CA PHE A 272 11.22 1.67 6.03
C PHE A 272 10.76 1.93 4.59
N THR A 273 9.71 2.74 4.41
CA THR A 273 9.22 3.13 3.09
C THR A 273 10.27 3.87 2.25
N PHE A 274 11.13 4.66 2.88
CA PHE A 274 12.20 5.37 2.18
C PHE A 274 13.54 4.64 2.26
N ALA A 275 13.91 4.11 3.42
CA ALA A 275 15.22 3.52 3.65
C ALA A 275 15.42 2.20 2.90
N ILE A 276 14.43 1.29 2.93
CA ILE A 276 14.58 -0.05 2.34
C ILE A 276 14.78 0.03 0.81
N PRO A 277 13.95 0.77 0.03
CA PRO A 277 14.18 0.96 -1.39
C PRO A 277 15.56 1.53 -1.74
N ILE A 278 16.04 2.53 -0.98
CA ILE A 278 17.35 3.13 -1.18
C ILE A 278 18.45 2.10 -0.95
N ILE A 279 18.43 1.38 0.18
CA ILE A 279 19.42 0.35 0.51
C ILE A 279 19.46 -0.72 -0.59
N PHE A 280 18.31 -1.24 -1.02
CA PHE A 280 18.28 -2.25 -2.09
C PHE A 280 18.74 -1.71 -3.43
N SER A 281 18.43 -0.46 -3.78
CA SER A 281 18.96 0.14 -5.01
C SER A 281 20.49 0.23 -5.01
N LEU A 282 21.10 0.54 -3.87
CA LEU A 282 22.55 0.57 -3.70
C LEU A 282 23.17 -0.84 -3.77
N ILE A 283 22.49 -1.84 -3.19
CA ILE A 283 22.91 -3.24 -3.32
C ILE A 283 22.89 -3.68 -4.79
N ILE A 284 21.80 -3.38 -5.50
CA ILE A 284 21.65 -3.69 -6.93
C ILE A 284 22.79 -3.03 -7.73
N PHE A 285 23.06 -1.75 -7.49
CA PHE A 285 24.17 -1.04 -8.12
C PHE A 285 25.54 -1.68 -7.83
N GLY A 286 25.78 -2.07 -6.57
CA GLY A 286 27.01 -2.78 -6.19
C GLY A 286 27.17 -4.10 -6.95
N ILE A 287 26.09 -4.89 -7.05
CA ILE A 287 26.09 -6.15 -7.80
C ILE A 287 26.35 -5.89 -9.28
N THR A 288 25.73 -4.88 -9.91
CA THR A 288 25.95 -4.58 -11.33
C THR A 288 27.38 -4.15 -11.63
N ASN A 289 27.99 -3.37 -10.74
CA ASN A 289 29.38 -2.93 -10.92
C ASN A 289 30.36 -4.10 -10.84
N ILE A 290 30.12 -5.06 -9.94
CA ILE A 290 31.00 -6.22 -9.77
C ILE A 290 30.78 -7.24 -10.90
N SER A 291 29.53 -7.50 -11.29
CA SER A 291 29.19 -8.55 -12.24
C SER A 291 29.26 -8.12 -13.71
N SER A 292 29.42 -6.82 -13.99
CA SER A 292 29.27 -6.23 -15.33
C SER A 292 27.93 -6.53 -16.02
N SER A 293 26.91 -6.94 -15.25
CA SER A 293 25.58 -7.22 -15.78
C SER A 293 24.87 -5.94 -16.20
N THR A 294 24.29 -5.93 -17.40
CA THR A 294 23.43 -4.84 -17.86
C THR A 294 22.02 -5.02 -17.30
N LEU A 295 21.59 -4.12 -16.41
CA LEU A 295 20.19 -4.00 -16.03
C LEU A 295 19.48 -3.08 -17.03
N ASN A 296 18.48 -3.62 -17.72
CA ASN A 296 17.62 -2.82 -18.60
C ASN A 296 16.55 -2.14 -17.74
N PHE A 297 16.88 -0.98 -17.18
CA PHE A 297 15.94 -0.14 -16.45
C PHE A 297 15.05 0.71 -17.37
#